data_AF-M7SXQ5-F1
#
_entry.id   AF-M7SXQ5-F1
#
_cell.length_a   1.000
_cell.length_b   1.000
_cell.length_c   1.000
_cell.angle_alpha   90.00
_cell.angle_beta   90.00
_cell.angle_gamma   90.00
#
_symmetry.space_group_name_H-M   'P 1'
#
loop_
_entity.id
_entity.type
_entity.pdbx_description
1 polymer ?
#
loop_
_entity_poly.entity_id
_entity_poly.type
_entity_poly.pdbx_seq_one_letter_code
_entity_poly.pdbx_strand_id
1 'polypeptide(L)'
;MAMRVFEEFATLIQHPSPSNAGIEIQDPADWDPRGQYANLLDAVRKATKGSDARVYRVPYGGGARVEYWIVGTESSGKGGRVRLVGAKALAVES
;
A
#
# COMPACT_ATOMS: atom_id res chain seq x y z
N MET A 1 -18.63 1.25 5.41
CA MET A 1 -17.43 1.67 6.20
C MET A 1 -16.13 1.58 5.39
N ALA A 2 -16.00 0.66 4.42
CA ALA A 2 -14.80 0.54 3.56
C ALA A 2 -14.50 1.74 2.65
N MET A 3 -15.54 2.47 2.18
CA MET A 3 -15.38 3.61 1.26
C MET A 3 -14.49 4.75 1.81
N ARG A 4 -14.40 4.94 3.13
CA ARG A 4 -13.53 5.98 3.72
C ARG A 4 -12.05 5.63 3.70
N VAL A 5 -11.69 4.35 3.83
CA VAL A 5 -10.27 3.94 3.95
C VAL A 5 -9.53 4.16 2.62
N PHE A 6 -10.18 3.87 1.49
CA PHE A 6 -9.59 4.09 0.16
C PHE A 6 -9.39 5.58 -0.12
N GLU A 7 -10.39 6.40 0.17
CA GLU A 7 -10.33 7.86 -0.04
C GLU A 7 -9.29 8.53 0.86
N GLU A 8 -9.17 8.10 2.12
CA GLU A 8 -8.13 8.57 3.05
C GLU A 8 -6.73 8.23 2.54
N PHE A 9 -6.50 7.00 2.09
CA PHE A 9 -5.21 6.61 1.52
C PHE A 9 -4.92 7.36 0.22
N ALA A 10 -5.91 7.49 -0.67
CA ALA A 10 -5.79 8.26 -1.91
C ALA A 10 -5.42 9.73 -1.65
N THR A 11 -6.03 10.34 -0.62
CA THR A 11 -5.71 11.70 -0.18
C THR A 11 -4.28 11.78 0.35
N LEU A 12 -3.86 10.79 1.14
CA LEU A 12 -2.50 10.74 1.71
C LEU A 12 -1.41 10.66 0.64
N ILE A 13 -1.65 9.90 -0.44
CA ILE A 13 -0.71 9.79 -1.58
C ILE A 13 -0.90 10.90 -2.63
N GLN A 14 -1.76 11.89 -2.36
CA GLN A 14 -2.06 13.01 -3.26
C GLN A 14 -2.60 12.58 -4.63
N HIS A 15 -3.46 11.57 -4.64
CA HIS A 15 -4.14 11.13 -5.86
C HIS A 15 -4.99 12.28 -6.45
N PRO A 16 -5.00 12.50 -7.78
CA PRO A 16 -5.72 13.62 -8.40
C PRO A 16 -7.25 13.53 -8.24
N SER A 17 -7.79 12.34 -8.00
CA SER A 17 -9.21 12.13 -7.70
C SER A 17 -9.36 11.10 -6.57
N PRO A 18 -9.29 11.53 -5.29
CA PRO A 18 -9.30 10.60 -4.15
C PRO A 18 -10.57 9.75 -4.03
N SER A 19 -11.73 10.37 -4.25
CA SER A 19 -13.04 9.71 -4.15
C SER A 19 -13.32 8.71 -5.28
N ASN A 20 -12.53 8.74 -6.36
CA ASN A 20 -12.66 7.85 -7.51
C ASN A 20 -11.31 7.20 -7.88
N ALA A 21 -10.46 6.95 -6.89
CA ALA A 21 -9.09 6.47 -7.12
C ALA A 21 -9.02 5.01 -7.58
N GLY A 22 -10.11 4.24 -7.53
CA GLY A 22 -10.14 2.84 -7.99
C GLY A 22 -9.15 1.92 -7.25
N ILE A 23 -8.82 2.24 -6.01
CA ILE A 23 -7.81 1.53 -5.23
C ILE A 23 -8.31 0.14 -4.86
N GLU A 24 -7.46 -0.85 -5.09
CA GLU A 24 -7.65 -2.22 -4.62
C GLU A 24 -6.67 -2.51 -3.49
N ILE A 25 -7.17 -3.06 -2.38
CA ILE A 25 -6.34 -3.54 -1.26
C ILE A 25 -6.26 -5.05 -1.36
N GLN A 26 -5.04 -5.58 -1.33
CA GLN A 26 -4.75 -7.01 -1.42
C GLN A 26 -3.95 -7.45 -0.18
N ASP A 27 -4.21 -8.68 0.26
CA ASP A 27 -3.34 -9.37 1.20
C ASP A 27 -2.02 -9.76 0.52
N PRO A 28 -0.86 -9.67 1.20
CA PRO A 28 0.42 -10.03 0.60
C PRO A 28 0.48 -11.44 0.01
N ALA A 29 -0.23 -12.40 0.62
CA ALA A 29 -0.29 -13.78 0.14
C ALA A 29 -1.07 -13.93 -1.17
N ASP A 30 -2.09 -13.10 -1.39
CA ASP A 30 -2.89 -13.09 -2.61
C ASP A 30 -2.16 -12.35 -3.74
N TRP A 31 -1.44 -11.28 -3.39
CA TRP A 31 -0.66 -10.47 -4.33
C TRP A 31 0.61 -11.19 -4.82
N ASP A 32 1.32 -11.89 -3.92
CA ASP A 32 2.54 -12.64 -4.23
C ASP A 32 2.40 -14.12 -3.87
N PRO A 33 1.54 -14.88 -4.57
CA PRO A 33 1.25 -16.28 -4.25
C PRO A 33 2.46 -17.21 -4.48
N ARG A 34 3.47 -16.74 -5.21
CA ARG A 34 4.71 -17.49 -5.50
C ARG A 34 5.89 -17.06 -4.62
N GLY A 35 5.70 -16.10 -3.72
CA GLY A 35 6.75 -15.63 -2.81
C GLY A 35 7.94 -14.95 -3.51
N GLN A 36 7.75 -14.42 -4.72
CA GLN A 36 8.83 -13.77 -5.49
C GLN A 36 9.31 -12.47 -4.84
N TYR A 37 8.46 -11.85 -4.03
CA TYR A 37 8.69 -10.60 -3.30
C TYR A 37 8.78 -10.82 -1.79
N ALA A 38 9.00 -12.06 -1.33
CA ALA A 38 9.13 -12.37 0.09
C ALA A 38 10.15 -11.47 0.79
N ASN A 39 11.32 -11.22 0.19
CA ASN A 39 12.36 -10.35 0.76
C ASN A 39 11.89 -8.89 0.94
N LEU A 40 11.06 -8.38 0.02
CA LEU A 40 10.48 -7.05 0.12
C LEU A 40 9.47 -6.99 1.28
N LEU A 41 8.56 -7.96 1.35
CA LEU A 41 7.57 -8.05 2.43
C LEU A 41 8.25 -8.17 3.81
N ASP A 42 9.31 -8.97 3.90
CA ASP A 42 10.08 -9.16 5.12
C ASP A 42 10.81 -7.87 5.55
N ALA A 43 11.34 -7.11 4.59
CA ALA A 43 11.96 -5.81 4.86
C ALA A 43 10.95 -4.78 5.37
N VAL A 44 9.77 -4.70 4.75
CA VAL A 44 8.68 -3.81 5.20
C VAL A 44 8.25 -4.18 6.62
N ARG A 45 8.01 -5.47 6.89
CA ARG A 45 7.63 -5.96 8.22
C ARG A 45 8.66 -5.64 9.29
N LYS A 46 9.96 -5.76 8.98
CA LYS A 46 11.03 -5.38 9.92
C LYS A 46 11.03 -3.87 10.18
N ALA A 47 10.91 -3.07 9.13
CA ALA A 47 10.87 -1.60 9.25
C ALA A 47 9.69 -1.10 10.08
N THR A 48 8.57 -1.84 10.06
CA THR A 48 7.35 -1.49 10.79
C THR A 48 7.22 -2.20 12.14
N LYS A 49 8.29 -2.82 12.64
CA LYS A 49 8.36 -3.54 13.93
C LYS A 49 7.33 -4.67 14.04
N GLY A 50 7.11 -5.37 12.95
CA GLY A 50 6.27 -6.56 12.91
C GLY A 50 4.80 -6.31 12.59
N SER A 51 4.38 -5.08 12.27
CA SER A 51 3.01 -4.82 11.84
C SER A 51 2.71 -5.46 10.48
N ASP A 52 1.44 -5.77 10.26
CA ASP A 52 0.97 -6.37 9.02
C ASP A 52 1.16 -5.41 7.85
N ALA A 53 1.75 -5.92 6.77
CA ALA A 53 1.86 -5.19 5.51
C ALA A 53 0.55 -5.35 4.71
N ARG A 54 0.15 -4.27 4.03
CA ARG A 54 -0.95 -4.23 3.06
C ARG A 54 -0.43 -3.80 1.71
N VAL A 55 -0.97 -4.41 0.66
CA VAL A 55 -0.65 -4.05 -0.73
C VAL A 55 -1.81 -3.22 -1.28
N TYR A 56 -1.52 -1.99 -1.72
CA TYR A 56 -2.48 -1.14 -2.41
C TYR A 56 -2.07 -1.07 -3.89
N ARG A 57 -2.97 -1.48 -4.76
CA ARG A 57 -2.87 -1.29 -6.21
C ARG A 57 -3.68 -0.07 -6.59
N VAL A 58 -3.00 0.95 -7.11
CA VAL A 58 -3.61 2.25 -7.45
C VAL A 58 -3.51 2.48 -8.95
N PRO A 59 -4.62 2.42 -9.71
CA PRO A 59 -4.64 2.81 -11.12
C PRO A 59 -4.13 4.25 -11.30
N TYR A 60 -3.25 4.46 -12.27
CA TYR A 60 -2.64 5.76 -12.51
C TYR A 60 -2.67 6.15 -13.99
N GLY A 61 -3.05 7.40 -14.29
CA GLY A 61 -2.92 7.95 -15.64
C GLY A 61 -3.86 7.37 -16.71
N GLY A 62 -4.99 6.75 -16.31
CA GLY A 62 -6.09 6.40 -17.22
C GLY A 62 -5.83 5.27 -18.22
N GLY A 63 -4.82 4.43 -17.98
CA GLY A 63 -4.47 3.32 -18.87
C GLY A 63 -3.83 2.16 -18.10
N ALA A 64 -2.90 1.45 -18.75
CA ALA A 64 -2.21 0.27 -18.23
C ALA A 64 -1.29 0.52 -17.00
N ARG A 65 -1.15 1.75 -16.52
CA ARG A 65 -0.20 2.06 -15.44
C ARG A 65 -0.85 1.87 -14.08
N VAL A 66 -0.12 1.21 -13.20
CA VAL A 66 -0.54 1.01 -11.81
C VAL A 66 0.62 1.34 -10.88
N GLU A 67 0.27 1.87 -9.72
CA GLU A 67 1.21 2.17 -8.65
C GLU A 67 0.92 1.23 -7.48
N TYR A 68 1.92 0.40 -7.18
CA TYR A 68 1.89 -0.52 -6.05
C TYR A 68 2.49 0.13 -4.82
N TRP A 69 1.75 0.09 -3.71
CA TRP A 69 2.23 0.50 -2.40
C TRP A 69 2.18 -0.70 -1.47
N ILE A 70 3.34 -1.12 -0.97
CA ILE A 70 3.47 -2.19 0.01
C ILE A 70 3.85 -1.52 1.32
N VAL A 71 2.88 -1.34 2.22
CA VAL A 71 3.05 -0.49 3.40
C VAL A 71 2.57 -1.18 4.67
N GLY A 72 3.24 -0.90 5.78
CA GLY A 72 2.74 -1.18 7.13
C GLY A 72 2.83 0.06 8.00
N THR A 73 2.31 -0.03 9.21
CA THR A 73 2.33 1.09 10.17
C THR A 73 3.49 0.94 11.13
N GLU A 74 4.34 1.97 11.23
CA GLU A 74 5.34 2.11 12.29
C GLU A 74 4.76 3.03 13.37
N SER A 75 4.68 2.54 14.61
CA SER A 75 4.28 3.34 15.76
C SER A 75 5.48 3.59 16.67
N SER A 76 5.68 4.87 17.01
CA SER A 76 6.69 5.30 17.96
C SER A 76 6.16 5.26 19.42
N GLY A 77 5.80 4.08 19.93
CA GLY A 77 5.40 3.90 21.34
C GLY A 77 4.11 4.61 21.76
N LYS A 78 3.77 4.56 23.06
CA LYS A 78 2.52 5.14 23.61
C LYS A 78 2.51 6.67 23.41
N GLY A 79 1.58 7.15 22.59
CA GLY A 79 1.42 8.57 22.25
C GLY A 79 2.23 9.04 21.04
N GLY A 80 2.96 8.15 20.36
CA GLY A 80 3.75 8.48 19.19
C GLY A 80 2.93 8.64 17.90
N ARG A 81 3.46 9.43 16.97
CA ARG A 81 2.93 9.56 15.61
C ARG A 81 3.00 8.21 14.90
N VAL A 82 1.88 7.77 14.31
CA VAL A 82 1.85 6.62 13.40
C VAL A 82 2.32 7.07 12.03
N ARG A 83 3.24 6.31 11.44
CA ARG A 83 3.77 6.55 10.09
C ARG A 83 3.48 5.35 9.22
N LEU A 84 3.13 5.60 7.95
CA LEU A 84 3.21 4.55 6.94
C LEU A 84 4.65 4.42 6.49
N VAL A 85 5.15 3.19 6.50
CA VAL A 85 6.50 2.85 6.07
C VAL A 85 6.40 1.67 5.13
N GLY A 86 7.13 1.71 4.02
CA GLY A 86 7.02 0.70 3.00
C GLY A 86 7.74 1.04 1.71
N ALA A 87 7.36 0.34 0.65
CA ALA A 87 7.88 0.54 -0.69
C ALA A 87 6.78 0.97 -1.67
N LYS A 88 7.22 1.66 -2.71
CA LYS A 88 6.39 2.15 -3.80
C LYS A 88 7.01 1.69 -5.13
N ALA A 89 6.21 1.16 -6.04
CA ALA A 89 6.65 0.76 -7.37
C ALA A 89 5.63 1.18 -8.44
N LEU A 90 6.12 1.62 -9.60
CA LEU A 90 5.30 1.83 -10.78
C LEU A 90 5.39 0.60 -11.68
N ALA A 91 4.25 0.11 -12.15
CA ALA A 91 4.15 -1.03 -13.05
C ALA A 91 3.21 -0.74 -14.23
N VAL A 92 3.31 -1.60 -15.25
CA VAL A 92 2.43 -1.62 -16.42
C VAL A 92 1.74 -2.98 -16.46
N GLU A 93 0.42 -2.98 -16.58
CA GLU A 93 -0.44 -4.16 -16.63
C GLU A 93 -1.28 -4.13 -17.91
N SER A 94 -1.32 -5.26 -18.63
CA SER A 94 -1.99 -5.43 -19.93
C SER A 94 -3.00 -6.55 -19.88
#